data_AF-A0A1F4WG63-F1
#
_entry.id   AF-A0A1F4WG63-F1
#
_cell.length_a   1.000
_cell.length_b   1.000
_cell.length_c   1.000
_cell.angle_alpha   90.00
_cell.angle_beta   90.00
_cell.angle_gamma   90.00
#
_symmetry.space_group_name_H-M   'P 1'
#
loop_
_entity.id
_entity.type
_entity.pdbx_description
1 polymer ?
#
loop_
_entity_poly.entity_id
_entity_poly.type
_entity_poly.pdbx_seq_one_letter_code
_entity_poly.pdbx_strand_id
1 'polypeptide(L)'
;MPSSSVIVNNGLLMMQNRIYNAAADVDYLEPSRFRIGLGTTTSAITNTAIETPVPIENGTVIDNGSNPLTGSNGADNSTDNIVTFKEGAGQVDAQSQNLLADAVGPNATKTWTLTPLTANFTGTQPVAFWLYILNAAALAKFVAAGTALSMRIRTNLDAANRYYELARTRAQLAAGWNWVSSGTTIVTGLTQGAGGAPSGAMNEFIIEITTVAAGDTFVAGDVLYDIMRQWSVANLVKTFETSYPTYDTTNYETTIRCRLSSTQANGFNVSEFGVFNNDATPLMNSHSNFTAVSKSSSDEIIFIERHKLTQL
;
A
#
# COMPACT_ATOMS: atom_id res chain seq x y z
N MET A 1 -8.77 18.36 -15.98
CA MET A 1 -8.65 17.21 -15.05
C MET A 1 -9.54 17.52 -13.87
N PRO A 2 -10.56 16.70 -13.53
CA PRO A 2 -11.30 16.91 -12.29
C PRO A 2 -10.36 16.59 -11.13
N SER A 3 -9.68 17.60 -10.63
CA SER A 3 -9.02 17.58 -9.34
C SER A 3 -9.97 18.21 -8.33
N SER A 4 -10.39 17.46 -7.33
CA SER A 4 -11.05 18.05 -6.16
C SER A 4 -9.97 18.33 -5.13
N SER A 5 -9.96 19.54 -4.59
CA SER A 5 -9.15 19.88 -3.42
C SER A 5 -10.02 20.62 -2.43
N VAL A 6 -9.95 20.23 -1.17
CA VAL A 6 -10.71 20.86 -0.09
C VAL A 6 -9.81 21.05 1.13
N ILE A 7 -10.05 22.14 1.84
CA ILE A 7 -9.68 22.22 3.25
C ILE A 7 -10.73 21.42 4.02
N VAL A 8 -10.28 20.48 4.84
CA VAL A 8 -11.19 19.67 5.66
C VAL A 8 -11.57 20.40 6.94
N ASN A 9 -12.64 19.97 7.62
CA ASN A 9 -13.13 20.60 8.84
C ASN A 9 -12.04 20.72 9.91
N ASN A 10 -11.20 19.68 10.06
CA ASN A 10 -10.05 19.71 10.98
C ASN A 10 -9.00 20.74 10.56
N GLY A 11 -8.79 20.94 9.25
CA GLY A 11 -7.92 21.98 8.71
C GLY A 11 -8.41 23.39 9.03
N LEU A 12 -9.71 23.62 8.87
CA LEU A 12 -10.33 24.89 9.24
C LEU A 12 -10.21 25.17 10.74
N LEU A 13 -10.52 24.17 11.58
CA LEU A 13 -10.39 24.27 13.04
C LEU A 13 -8.95 24.60 13.45
N MET A 14 -7.98 23.91 12.85
CA MET A 14 -6.56 24.14 13.10
C MET A 14 -6.14 25.57 12.73
N MET A 15 -6.55 26.05 11.55
CA MET A 15 -6.25 27.43 11.13
C MET A 15 -6.89 28.47 12.05
N GLN A 16 -8.16 28.29 12.42
CA GLN A 16 -8.85 29.20 13.34
C GLN A 16 -8.22 29.23 14.73
N ASN A 17 -7.90 28.07 15.30
CA ASN A 17 -7.23 27.96 16.60
C ASN A 17 -5.92 28.76 16.61
N ARG A 18 -5.11 28.64 15.55
CA ARG A 18 -3.84 29.36 15.44
C ARG A 18 -3.97 30.85 15.14
N ILE A 19 -5.06 31.29 14.51
CA ILE A 19 -5.33 32.71 14.25
C ILE A 19 -5.76 33.44 15.52
N TYR A 20 -6.61 32.80 16.34
CA TYR A 20 -7.26 33.48 17.46
C TYR A 20 -6.63 33.22 18.83
N ASN A 21 -5.78 32.19 18.97
CA ASN A 21 -5.07 31.92 20.21
C ASN A 21 -3.64 32.48 20.19
N ALA A 22 -3.13 32.82 21.37
CA ALA A 22 -1.72 33.11 21.54
C ALA A 22 -0.89 31.83 21.32
N ALA A 23 0.39 32.00 20.94
CA ALA A 23 1.26 30.87 20.62
C ALA A 23 1.44 29.85 21.77
N ALA A 24 1.29 30.28 23.03
CA ALA A 24 1.34 29.40 24.19
C ALA A 24 0.06 28.56 24.39
N ASP A 25 -1.03 28.95 23.73
CA ASP A 25 -2.39 28.42 23.92
C ASP A 25 -2.95 27.78 22.63
N VAL A 26 -2.08 27.43 21.68
CA VAL A 26 -2.47 26.68 20.48
C VAL A 26 -2.62 25.21 20.81
N ASP A 27 -3.80 24.65 20.52
CA ASP A 27 -4.10 23.23 20.76
C ASP A 27 -3.54 22.34 19.64
N TYR A 28 -3.33 22.92 18.45
CA TYR A 28 -2.94 22.22 17.24
C TYR A 28 -1.67 22.82 16.63
N LEU A 29 -0.70 21.95 16.35
CA LEU A 29 0.48 22.34 15.58
C LEU A 29 0.10 22.64 14.13
N GLU A 30 0.94 23.43 13.48
CA GLU A 30 0.77 23.75 12.06
C GLU A 30 0.99 22.54 11.15
N PRO A 31 0.39 22.57 9.94
CA PRO A 31 0.69 21.59 8.93
C PRO A 31 2.18 21.62 8.58
N SER A 32 2.81 20.45 8.56
CA SER A 32 4.27 20.33 8.32
C SER A 32 4.65 19.02 7.61
N ARG A 33 3.66 18.18 7.32
CA ARG A 33 3.84 16.86 6.72
C ARG A 33 2.78 16.61 5.66
N PHE A 34 3.09 15.69 4.76
CA PHE A 34 2.14 15.22 3.77
C PHE A 34 2.13 13.70 3.68
N ARG A 35 1.04 13.17 3.13
CA ARG A 35 0.85 11.77 2.79
C ARG A 35 0.34 11.68 1.36
N ILE A 36 0.53 10.51 0.76
CA ILE A 36 -0.04 10.17 -0.54
C ILE A 36 -0.74 8.83 -0.49
N GLY A 37 -1.64 8.61 -1.45
CA GLY A 37 -2.42 7.39 -1.52
C GLY A 37 -2.89 7.03 -2.92
N LEU A 38 -3.65 5.94 -2.96
CA LEU A 38 -4.28 5.35 -4.14
C LEU A 38 -5.81 5.55 -4.14
N GLY A 39 -6.33 6.40 -3.26
CA GLY A 39 -7.76 6.61 -3.10
C GLY A 39 -8.40 7.15 -4.38
N THR A 40 -9.62 6.67 -4.64
CA THR A 40 -10.48 7.15 -5.73
C THR A 40 -11.69 7.92 -5.20
N THR A 41 -11.81 8.06 -3.88
CA THR A 41 -12.88 8.82 -3.24
C THR A 41 -12.71 10.32 -3.46
N THR A 42 -13.82 10.99 -3.76
CA THR A 42 -13.86 12.45 -3.94
C THR A 42 -13.45 13.15 -2.65
N SER A 43 -12.66 14.21 -2.78
CA SER A 43 -12.28 15.04 -1.63
C SER A 43 -13.49 15.69 -1.00
N ALA A 44 -13.65 15.49 0.30
CA ALA A 44 -14.78 15.95 1.10
C ALA A 44 -14.29 16.64 2.37
N ILE A 45 -15.03 17.67 2.81
CA ILE A 45 -14.68 18.43 4.03
C ILE A 45 -14.68 17.57 5.30
N THR A 46 -15.31 16.39 5.27
CA THR A 46 -15.35 15.44 6.37
C THR A 46 -14.18 14.46 6.38
N ASN A 47 -13.29 14.48 5.37
CA ASN A 47 -12.14 13.59 5.37
C ASN A 47 -11.20 13.88 6.53
N THR A 48 -10.68 12.81 7.13
CA THR A 48 -9.74 12.87 8.26
C THR A 48 -8.45 12.12 7.98
N ALA A 49 -8.42 11.29 6.94
CA ALA A 49 -7.29 10.45 6.57
C ALA A 49 -7.27 10.18 5.06
N ILE A 50 -6.08 9.83 4.56
CA ILE A 50 -5.92 9.24 3.22
C ILE A 50 -6.54 7.85 3.25
N GLU A 51 -7.36 7.51 2.25
CA GLU A 51 -8.13 6.27 2.25
C GLU A 51 -7.22 5.04 2.15
N THR A 52 -6.35 5.04 1.15
CA THR A 52 -5.35 3.97 0.94
C THR A 52 -3.96 4.58 0.94
N PRO A 53 -3.37 4.84 2.12
CA PRO A 53 -2.05 5.45 2.21
C PRO A 53 -0.98 4.49 1.71
N VAL A 54 0.02 5.03 1.02
CA VAL A 54 1.17 4.26 0.55
C VAL A 54 2.46 4.72 1.22
N PRO A 55 3.41 3.80 1.49
CA PRO A 55 4.75 4.15 1.91
C PRO A 55 5.44 5.10 0.91
N ILE A 56 5.77 6.29 1.39
CA ILE A 56 6.63 7.26 0.69
C ILE A 56 8.06 6.77 0.72
N GLU A 57 8.52 6.39 1.91
CA GLU A 57 9.78 5.69 2.10
C GLU A 57 9.60 4.19 1.88
N ASN A 58 10.67 3.52 1.46
CA ASN A 58 10.61 2.15 0.96
C ASN A 58 10.13 1.10 1.97
N GLY A 59 10.31 1.37 3.28
CA GLY A 59 10.10 0.38 4.33
C GLY A 59 11.16 -0.72 4.28
N THR A 60 10.81 -1.90 4.77
CA THR A 60 11.66 -3.11 4.73
C THR A 60 11.11 -4.05 3.66
N VAL A 61 11.91 -4.34 2.65
CA VAL A 61 11.58 -5.39 1.67
C VAL A 61 11.86 -6.74 2.31
N ILE A 62 10.85 -7.59 2.32
CA ILE A 62 10.93 -8.97 2.84
C ILE A 62 11.32 -9.92 1.72
N ASP A 63 10.77 -9.68 0.53
CA ASP A 63 11.04 -10.44 -0.68
C ASP A 63 10.73 -9.55 -1.90
N ASN A 64 11.49 -9.69 -2.98
CA ASN A 64 11.41 -8.87 -4.19
C ASN A 64 10.88 -9.66 -5.40
N GLY A 65 10.16 -10.76 -5.20
CA GLY A 65 9.61 -11.53 -6.31
C GLY A 65 10.65 -12.30 -7.15
N SER A 66 11.91 -12.41 -6.68
CA SER A 66 12.97 -13.17 -7.36
C SER A 66 13.21 -14.57 -6.78
N ASN A 67 12.60 -14.88 -5.64
CA ASN A 67 12.79 -16.17 -4.99
C ASN A 67 11.73 -17.17 -5.50
N PRO A 68 12.16 -18.35 -6.00
CA PRO A 68 11.24 -19.39 -6.44
C PRO A 68 10.26 -19.79 -5.34
N LEU A 69 8.96 -19.79 -5.67
CA LEU A 69 7.96 -20.40 -4.79
C LEU A 69 7.80 -21.89 -5.11
N THR A 70 7.53 -22.68 -4.07
CA THR A 70 7.06 -24.05 -4.24
C THR A 70 5.54 -24.04 -4.39
N GLY A 71 5.02 -24.46 -5.55
CA GLY A 71 3.59 -24.56 -5.82
C GLY A 71 3.01 -25.95 -5.49
N SER A 72 1.76 -26.02 -5.05
CA SER A 72 1.08 -27.27 -4.66
C SER A 72 0.33 -28.00 -5.79
N ASN A 73 0.23 -27.42 -6.98
CA ASN A 73 -0.65 -27.91 -8.05
C ASN A 73 0.11 -28.32 -9.31
N GLY A 74 1.28 -28.96 -9.16
CA GLY A 74 1.99 -29.65 -10.24
C GLY A 74 2.85 -28.77 -11.16
N ALA A 75 2.55 -27.47 -11.26
CA ALA A 75 3.29 -26.57 -12.13
C ALA A 75 4.66 -26.16 -11.56
N ASP A 76 5.65 -26.01 -12.45
CA ASP A 76 7.00 -25.54 -12.12
C ASP A 76 7.01 -24.02 -11.92
N ASN A 77 7.28 -23.58 -10.70
CA ASN A 77 7.32 -22.16 -10.33
C ASN A 77 8.77 -21.64 -10.19
N SER A 78 9.75 -22.31 -10.80
CA SER A 78 11.17 -21.91 -10.75
C SER A 78 11.56 -20.79 -11.72
N THR A 79 10.65 -20.37 -12.61
CA THR A 79 10.92 -19.35 -13.63
C THR A 79 10.17 -18.06 -13.37
N ASP A 80 10.91 -16.96 -13.37
CA ASP A 80 10.37 -15.61 -13.22
C ASP A 80 9.86 -15.01 -14.52
N ASN A 81 9.05 -13.96 -14.39
CA ASN A 81 8.57 -13.10 -15.46
C ASN A 81 9.45 -11.84 -15.55
N ILE A 82 10.14 -11.68 -16.67
CA ILE A 82 11.06 -10.54 -16.92
C ILE A 82 10.42 -9.39 -17.71
N VAL A 83 9.12 -9.47 -18.01
CA VAL A 83 8.40 -8.51 -18.87
C VAL A 83 7.48 -7.63 -18.05
N THR A 84 6.79 -8.22 -17.06
CA THR A 84 5.81 -7.55 -16.23
C THR A 84 6.27 -7.64 -14.78
N PHE A 85 6.75 -6.53 -14.24
CA PHE A 85 7.21 -6.42 -12.85
C PHE A 85 6.93 -5.02 -12.32
N LYS A 86 7.07 -4.85 -11.01
CA LYS A 86 6.91 -3.59 -10.30
C LYS A 86 8.27 -3.04 -9.95
N GLU A 87 8.55 -1.82 -10.40
CA GLU A 87 9.64 -1.06 -9.80
C GLU A 87 9.27 -0.64 -8.38
N GLY A 88 10.25 -0.58 -7.48
CA GLY A 88 10.11 0.21 -6.26
C GLY A 88 10.79 -0.36 -5.03
N ALA A 89 10.42 0.21 -3.89
CA ALA A 89 10.98 -0.13 -2.57
C ALA A 89 12.52 -0.11 -2.51
N GLY A 90 13.16 0.74 -3.32
CA GLY A 90 14.62 0.86 -3.39
C GLY A 90 15.33 -0.37 -3.95
N GLN A 91 14.59 -1.31 -4.56
CA GLN A 91 15.14 -2.48 -5.21
C GLN A 91 15.46 -2.17 -6.67
N VAL A 92 16.58 -2.72 -7.15
CA VAL A 92 16.80 -2.89 -8.58
C VAL A 92 15.99 -4.11 -8.96
N ASP A 93 14.78 -3.86 -9.44
CA ASP A 93 13.86 -4.92 -9.81
C ASP A 93 13.78 -5.05 -11.33
N ALA A 94 13.80 -6.28 -11.82
CA ALA A 94 13.73 -6.62 -13.22
C ALA A 94 12.84 -7.85 -13.48
N GLN A 95 12.22 -8.40 -12.43
CA GLN A 95 11.45 -9.62 -12.56
C GLN A 95 10.36 -9.74 -11.50
N SER A 96 9.28 -10.43 -11.83
CA SER A 96 8.27 -10.85 -10.87
C SER A 96 8.09 -12.35 -10.94
N GLN A 97 7.56 -12.93 -9.88
CA GLN A 97 7.42 -14.38 -9.80
C GLN A 97 6.11 -14.83 -10.44
N ASN A 98 6.20 -15.80 -11.34
CA ASN A 98 5.00 -16.45 -11.88
C ASN A 98 4.33 -17.30 -10.80
N LEU A 99 3.00 -17.21 -10.71
CA LEU A 99 2.17 -18.10 -9.88
C LEU A 99 1.48 -19.14 -10.78
N LEU A 100 2.25 -20.13 -11.22
CA LEU A 100 1.77 -21.19 -12.12
C LEU A 100 1.01 -22.27 -11.36
N ALA A 101 -0.04 -22.82 -11.98
CA ALA A 101 -0.81 -23.93 -11.46
C ALA A 101 -1.37 -24.80 -12.59
N ASP A 102 -1.23 -26.12 -12.47
CA ASP A 102 -1.85 -27.09 -13.37
C ASP A 102 -3.21 -27.58 -12.84
N ALA A 103 -3.95 -28.25 -13.72
CA ALA A 103 -5.26 -28.85 -13.43
C ALA A 103 -5.12 -30.18 -12.67
N VAL A 104 -4.15 -30.28 -11.76
CA VAL A 104 -3.85 -31.51 -11.02
C VAL A 104 -4.54 -31.48 -9.65
N GLY A 105 -5.28 -32.56 -9.38
CA GLY A 105 -5.92 -32.81 -8.09
C GLY A 105 -7.33 -32.23 -7.94
N PRO A 106 -8.04 -32.56 -6.85
CA PRO A 106 -9.43 -32.15 -6.63
C PRO A 106 -9.56 -30.73 -6.06
N ASN A 107 -8.45 -30.06 -5.75
CA ASN A 107 -8.44 -28.82 -4.96
C ASN A 107 -8.57 -27.58 -5.86
N ALA A 108 -9.59 -26.76 -5.58
CA ALA A 108 -9.77 -25.44 -6.19
C ALA A 108 -8.82 -24.38 -5.61
N THR A 109 -8.31 -24.57 -4.40
CA THR A 109 -7.28 -23.68 -3.85
C THR A 109 -5.91 -24.05 -4.40
N LYS A 110 -5.25 -23.05 -4.99
CA LYS A 110 -3.87 -23.11 -5.50
C LYS A 110 -2.97 -22.44 -4.47
N THR A 111 -1.91 -23.11 -4.06
CA THR A 111 -1.01 -22.64 -2.99
C THR A 111 0.41 -22.50 -3.51
N TRP A 112 1.04 -21.38 -3.18
CA TRP A 112 2.46 -21.12 -3.40
C TRP A 112 3.11 -20.73 -2.09
N THR A 113 4.23 -21.36 -1.78
CA THR A 113 4.95 -21.18 -0.51
C THR A 113 6.37 -20.69 -0.78
N LEU A 114 6.80 -19.70 0.00
CA LEU A 114 8.17 -19.23 0.06
C LEU A 114 8.73 -19.49 1.46
N THR A 115 9.67 -20.43 1.56
CA THR A 115 10.34 -20.82 2.80
C THR A 115 11.77 -21.34 2.49
N PRO A 116 12.81 -20.89 3.22
CA PRO A 116 12.80 -19.80 4.18
C PRO A 116 12.73 -18.43 3.48
N LEU A 117 12.20 -17.43 4.16
CA LEU A 117 12.30 -16.05 3.70
C LEU A 117 13.73 -15.50 3.86
N THR A 118 14.14 -14.64 2.93
CA THR A 118 15.43 -13.92 2.99
C THR A 118 15.49 -12.98 4.20
N ALA A 119 14.34 -12.41 4.58
CA ALA A 119 14.16 -11.64 5.81
C ALA A 119 12.88 -12.10 6.53
N ASN A 120 12.91 -12.12 7.87
CA ASN A 120 11.74 -12.50 8.65
C ASN A 120 10.78 -11.32 8.79
N PHE A 121 9.48 -11.61 8.89
CA PHE A 121 8.50 -10.59 9.24
C PHE A 121 8.68 -10.14 10.68
N THR A 122 8.33 -8.88 10.93
CA THR A 122 8.10 -8.32 12.27
C THR A 122 6.61 -8.28 12.55
N GLY A 123 6.20 -8.62 13.77
CA GLY A 123 4.77 -8.63 14.15
C GLY A 123 4.16 -7.23 14.27
N THR A 124 5.00 -6.20 14.39
CA THR A 124 4.64 -4.83 14.76
C THR A 124 4.47 -3.90 13.57
N GLN A 125 4.58 -4.41 12.35
CA GLN A 125 4.50 -3.60 11.13
C GLN A 125 3.37 -4.12 10.23
N PRO A 126 2.68 -3.24 9.47
CA PRO A 126 1.84 -3.65 8.36
C PRO A 126 2.64 -4.35 7.27
N VAL A 127 1.92 -5.02 6.37
CA VAL A 127 2.49 -5.84 5.31
C VAL A 127 1.67 -5.69 4.03
N ALA A 128 2.35 -5.77 2.89
CA ALA A 128 1.71 -5.88 1.60
C ALA A 128 2.65 -6.50 0.57
N PHE A 129 2.05 -6.87 -0.55
CA PHE A 129 2.74 -7.25 -1.77
C PHE A 129 1.94 -6.78 -3.00
N TRP A 130 2.58 -6.85 -4.16
CA TRP A 130 1.93 -6.63 -5.44
C TRP A 130 1.43 -7.95 -6.03
N LEU A 131 0.16 -7.97 -6.43
CA LEU A 131 -0.41 -9.05 -7.22
C LEU A 131 -0.82 -8.53 -8.59
N TYR A 132 -0.22 -9.05 -9.65
CA TYR A 132 -0.68 -8.81 -11.01
C TYR A 132 -1.71 -9.86 -11.41
N ILE A 133 -2.78 -9.43 -12.07
CA ILE A 133 -3.76 -10.31 -12.70
C ILE A 133 -3.94 -9.85 -14.15
N LEU A 134 -3.55 -10.66 -15.13
CA LEU A 134 -3.41 -10.24 -16.52
C LEU A 134 -4.61 -9.48 -17.09
N ASN A 135 -5.80 -10.05 -16.92
CA ASN A 135 -7.03 -9.52 -17.50
C ASN A 135 -8.27 -10.03 -16.77
N ALA A 136 -9.45 -9.61 -17.23
CA ALA A 136 -10.72 -10.03 -16.67
C ALA A 136 -10.98 -11.55 -16.74
N ALA A 137 -10.40 -12.25 -17.72
CA ALA A 137 -10.53 -13.71 -17.84
C ALA A 137 -9.70 -14.44 -16.77
N ALA A 138 -8.47 -13.99 -16.51
CA ALA A 138 -7.66 -14.49 -15.39
C ALA A 138 -8.35 -14.23 -14.05
N LEU A 139 -8.91 -13.03 -13.85
CA LEU A 139 -9.68 -12.69 -12.64
C LEU A 139 -10.95 -13.53 -12.49
N ALA A 140 -11.63 -13.85 -13.59
CA ALA A 140 -12.85 -14.65 -13.57
C ALA A 140 -12.63 -16.09 -13.06
N LYS A 141 -11.39 -16.61 -13.14
CA LYS A 141 -11.01 -17.90 -12.53
C LYS A 141 -11.09 -17.87 -11.00
N PHE A 142 -11.03 -16.71 -10.36
CA PHE A 142 -11.13 -16.59 -8.90
C PHE A 142 -12.58 -16.78 -8.44
N VAL A 143 -12.78 -17.43 -7.29
CA VAL A 143 -14.12 -17.67 -6.73
C VAL A 143 -14.85 -16.35 -6.48
N ALA A 144 -16.15 -16.30 -6.82
CA ALA A 144 -16.94 -15.08 -6.75
C ALA A 144 -17.35 -14.68 -5.33
N ALA A 145 -17.55 -15.66 -4.45
CA ALA A 145 -18.03 -15.48 -3.10
C ALA A 145 -17.02 -16.05 -2.09
N GLY A 146 -16.92 -15.40 -0.92
CA GLY A 146 -15.93 -15.74 0.10
C GLY A 146 -14.53 -15.23 -0.24
N THR A 147 -13.53 -15.89 0.35
CA THR A 147 -12.11 -15.52 0.17
C THR A 147 -11.59 -16.07 -1.15
N ALA A 148 -11.15 -15.16 -2.02
CA ALA A 148 -10.59 -15.48 -3.32
C ALA A 148 -9.06 -15.52 -3.30
N LEU A 149 -8.44 -14.65 -2.50
CA LEU A 149 -7.00 -14.58 -2.29
C LEU A 149 -6.74 -14.53 -0.78
N SER A 150 -5.79 -15.33 -0.32
CA SER A 150 -5.22 -15.27 1.02
C SER A 150 -3.72 -15.13 0.95
N MET A 151 -3.19 -14.18 1.72
CA MET A 151 -1.79 -14.12 2.10
C MET A 151 -1.66 -14.62 3.52
N ARG A 152 -0.81 -15.62 3.75
CA ARG A 152 -0.55 -16.19 5.07
C ARG A 152 0.91 -16.02 5.46
N ILE A 153 1.12 -15.67 6.73
CA ILE A 153 2.44 -15.53 7.34
C ILE A 153 2.51 -16.47 8.55
N ARG A 154 3.53 -17.32 8.61
CA ARG A 154 3.66 -18.37 9.63
C ARG A 154 5.11 -18.56 10.07
N THR A 155 5.25 -19.36 11.12
CA THR A 155 6.51 -20.03 11.44
C THR A 155 6.56 -21.33 10.64
N ASN A 156 7.67 -21.64 9.98
CA ASN A 156 7.87 -22.92 9.27
C ASN A 156 7.85 -24.16 10.17
N LEU A 157 7.81 -23.98 11.50
CA LEU A 157 7.74 -25.04 12.52
C LEU A 157 6.35 -25.19 13.13
N ASP A 158 5.43 -24.25 12.90
CA ASP A 158 4.07 -24.36 13.41
C ASP A 158 3.26 -25.27 12.48
N ALA A 159 2.39 -26.12 13.07
CA ALA A 159 1.39 -26.84 12.29
C ALA A 159 0.54 -25.85 11.49
N ALA A 160 -0.04 -26.28 10.35
CA ALA A 160 -0.78 -25.46 9.38
C ALA A 160 -1.92 -24.57 9.95
N ASN A 161 -2.22 -24.66 11.24
CA ASN A 161 -3.33 -24.00 11.92
C ASN A 161 -2.96 -22.68 12.62
N ARG A 162 -1.68 -22.30 12.70
CA ARG A 162 -1.26 -21.02 13.30
C ARG A 162 -0.68 -20.09 12.25
N TYR A 163 -1.42 -19.03 11.92
CA TYR A 163 -1.02 -18.09 10.90
C TYR A 163 -1.65 -16.71 11.11
N TYR A 164 -0.99 -15.71 10.55
CA TYR A 164 -1.59 -14.40 10.27
C TYR A 164 -2.11 -14.40 8.83
N GLU A 165 -3.29 -13.86 8.57
CA GLU A 165 -3.90 -13.88 7.24
C GLU A 165 -4.47 -12.52 6.82
N LEU A 166 -4.11 -12.12 5.60
CA LEU A 166 -4.74 -11.04 4.86
C LEU A 166 -5.55 -11.65 3.70
N ALA A 167 -6.87 -11.61 3.84
CA ALA A 167 -7.80 -12.14 2.85
C ALA A 167 -8.37 -11.04 1.94
N ARG A 168 -8.70 -11.41 0.70
CA ARG A 168 -9.44 -10.58 -0.26
C ARG A 168 -10.54 -11.38 -0.93
N THR A 169 -11.69 -10.74 -1.10
CA THR A 169 -12.73 -11.22 -2.01
C THR A 169 -12.39 -10.80 -3.44
N ARG A 170 -12.96 -11.48 -4.44
CA ARG A 170 -12.76 -11.11 -5.85
C ARG A 170 -13.21 -9.67 -6.15
N ALA A 171 -14.23 -9.16 -5.46
CA ALA A 171 -14.72 -7.79 -5.64
C ALA A 171 -13.72 -6.72 -5.18
N GLN A 172 -12.72 -7.09 -4.38
CA GLN A 172 -11.64 -6.21 -3.93
C GLN A 172 -10.39 -6.28 -4.82
N LEU A 173 -10.45 -7.05 -5.91
CA LEU A 173 -9.36 -7.23 -6.86
C LEU A 173 -9.80 -6.76 -8.25
N ALA A 174 -8.83 -6.34 -9.04
CA ALA A 174 -9.02 -5.91 -10.42
C ALA A 174 -7.99 -6.57 -11.34
N ALA A 175 -8.27 -6.54 -12.65
CA ALA A 175 -7.26 -6.80 -13.65
C ALA A 175 -6.15 -5.72 -13.58
N GLY A 176 -4.91 -6.11 -13.82
CA GLY A 176 -3.71 -5.32 -13.61
C GLY A 176 -3.09 -5.53 -12.23
N TRP A 177 -2.33 -4.54 -11.78
CA TRP A 177 -1.62 -4.57 -10.51
C TRP A 177 -2.52 -4.20 -9.34
N ASN A 178 -2.50 -5.04 -8.31
CA ASN A 178 -3.24 -4.87 -7.06
C ASN A 178 -2.26 -4.69 -5.91
N TRP A 179 -2.40 -3.60 -5.16
CA TRP A 179 -1.67 -3.40 -3.90
C TRP A 179 -2.41 -4.14 -2.78
N VAL A 180 -1.99 -5.37 -2.49
CA VAL A 180 -2.65 -6.23 -1.49
C VAL A 180 -2.06 -5.92 -0.12
N SER A 181 -2.72 -5.03 0.63
CA SER A 181 -2.16 -4.41 1.84
C SER A 181 -2.99 -4.57 3.09
N SER A 182 -2.35 -4.75 4.25
CA SER A 182 -3.03 -4.66 5.56
C SER A 182 -3.33 -3.21 5.97
N GLY A 183 -2.95 -2.22 5.16
CA GLY A 183 -3.15 -0.81 5.44
C GLY A 183 -2.32 -0.36 6.64
N THR A 184 -2.98 0.02 7.73
CA THR A 184 -2.34 0.34 9.01
C THR A 184 -2.36 -0.82 10.00
N THR A 185 -3.05 -1.91 9.69
CA THR A 185 -3.11 -3.10 10.54
C THR A 185 -1.77 -3.81 10.51
N ILE A 186 -1.15 -3.97 11.68
CA ILE A 186 0.10 -4.71 11.85
C ILE A 186 -0.11 -6.22 11.70
N VAL A 187 0.96 -6.96 11.39
CA VAL A 187 0.89 -8.42 11.16
C VAL A 187 0.23 -9.17 12.33
N THR A 188 0.53 -8.85 13.59
CA THR A 188 -0.11 -9.52 14.75
C THR A 188 -1.61 -9.27 14.86
N GLY A 189 -2.10 -8.16 14.29
CA GLY A 189 -3.52 -7.83 14.18
C GLY A 189 -4.26 -8.64 13.11
N LEU A 190 -3.56 -9.40 12.27
CA LEU A 190 -4.13 -10.26 11.23
C LEU A 190 -4.39 -11.69 11.73
N THR A 191 -4.49 -11.91 13.04
CA THR A 191 -4.67 -13.25 13.62
C THR A 191 -5.97 -13.89 13.11
N GLN A 192 -5.87 -15.04 12.45
CA GLN A 192 -7.00 -15.84 11.97
C GLN A 192 -6.82 -17.29 12.44
N GLY A 193 -7.94 -18.01 12.63
CA GLY A 193 -7.93 -19.45 12.89
C GLY A 193 -8.06 -19.89 14.35
N ALA A 194 -8.60 -21.08 14.54
CA ALA A 194 -8.62 -21.79 15.81
C ALA A 194 -7.21 -22.34 16.09
N GLY A 195 -6.36 -21.56 16.77
CA GLY A 195 -4.97 -21.99 17.02
C GLY A 195 -4.08 -20.96 17.71
N GLY A 196 -4.47 -19.69 17.71
CA GLY A 196 -3.72 -18.58 18.31
C GLY A 196 -2.60 -18.05 17.40
N ALA A 197 -1.80 -17.13 17.94
CA ALA A 197 -0.67 -16.54 17.23
C ALA A 197 0.42 -17.59 16.90
N PRO A 198 1.12 -17.47 15.77
CA PRO A 198 2.35 -18.20 15.49
C PRO A 198 3.37 -18.10 16.64
N SER A 199 4.06 -19.19 16.93
CA SER A 199 5.11 -19.26 17.96
C SER A 199 6.48 -19.43 17.32
N GLY A 200 7.22 -18.31 17.19
CA GLY A 200 8.59 -18.33 16.69
C GLY A 200 8.88 -17.24 15.66
N ALA A 201 9.93 -17.45 14.88
CA ALA A 201 10.30 -16.56 13.79
C ALA A 201 9.33 -16.74 12.61
N MET A 202 8.63 -15.67 12.24
CA MET A 202 7.79 -15.66 11.06
C MET A 202 8.65 -15.64 9.79
N ASN A 203 8.87 -16.82 9.21
CA ASN A 203 9.83 -17.05 8.13
C ASN A 203 9.22 -17.85 6.95
N GLU A 204 7.91 -18.08 6.98
CA GLU A 204 7.15 -18.73 5.92
C GLU A 204 6.06 -17.77 5.41
N PHE A 205 6.02 -17.62 4.08
CA PHE A 205 5.03 -16.84 3.37
C PHE A 205 4.26 -17.73 2.40
N ILE A 206 2.94 -17.59 2.37
CA ILE A 206 2.07 -18.42 1.54
C ILE A 206 1.03 -17.54 0.83
N ILE A 207 0.92 -17.74 -0.47
CA ILE A 207 -0.16 -17.20 -1.30
C ILE A 207 -1.13 -18.33 -1.61
N GLU A 208 -2.41 -18.10 -1.38
CA GLU A 208 -3.48 -19.02 -1.75
C GLU A 208 -4.49 -18.29 -2.63
N ILE A 209 -4.79 -18.85 -3.79
CA ILE A 209 -5.86 -18.39 -4.68
C ILE A 209 -6.90 -19.50 -4.80
N THR A 210 -8.14 -19.22 -4.41
CA THR A 210 -9.25 -20.17 -4.57
C THR A 210 -9.95 -19.90 -5.89
N THR A 211 -9.91 -20.88 -6.78
CA THR A 211 -10.52 -20.78 -8.11
C THR A 211 -11.97 -21.25 -8.14
N VAL A 212 -12.68 -20.99 -9.24
CA VAL A 212 -14.06 -21.43 -9.45
C VAL A 212 -14.14 -22.94 -9.63
N ALA A 213 -13.14 -23.54 -10.29
CA ALA A 213 -13.05 -24.97 -10.50
C ALA A 213 -11.65 -25.52 -10.18
N ALA A 214 -11.60 -26.75 -9.67
CA ALA A 214 -10.34 -27.46 -9.41
C ALA A 214 -9.45 -27.58 -10.66
N GLY A 215 -10.05 -27.66 -11.85
CA GLY A 215 -9.35 -27.75 -13.12
C GLY A 215 -8.82 -26.42 -13.68
N ASP A 216 -9.06 -25.29 -13.00
CA ASP A 216 -8.51 -24.00 -13.45
C ASP A 216 -6.99 -23.99 -13.34
N THR A 217 -6.34 -23.52 -14.40
CA THR A 217 -4.88 -23.40 -14.51
C THR A 217 -4.43 -21.95 -14.54
N PHE A 218 -3.18 -21.72 -14.18
CA PHE A 218 -2.48 -20.45 -14.39
C PHE A 218 -1.19 -20.70 -15.15
N VAL A 219 -1.03 -19.97 -16.26
CA VAL A 219 0.17 -20.02 -17.10
C VAL A 219 1.02 -18.76 -16.90
N ALA A 220 2.24 -18.74 -17.46
CA ALA A 220 3.15 -17.62 -17.29
C ALA A 220 2.50 -16.29 -17.70
N GLY A 221 2.59 -15.29 -16.83
CA GLY A 221 1.97 -13.97 -17.02
C GLY A 221 0.50 -13.86 -16.59
N ASP A 222 -0.23 -14.96 -16.32
CA ASP A 222 -1.63 -14.87 -15.89
C ASP A 222 -1.76 -14.17 -14.53
N VAL A 223 -0.97 -14.62 -13.57
CA VAL A 223 -0.93 -14.10 -12.21
C VAL A 223 0.53 -14.03 -11.76
N LEU A 224 0.94 -12.86 -11.26
CA LEU A 224 2.31 -12.62 -10.81
C LEU A 224 2.31 -12.08 -9.39
N TYR A 225 3.31 -12.48 -8.62
CA TYR A 225 3.62 -11.95 -7.30
C TYR A 225 4.88 -11.11 -7.39
N ASP A 226 4.88 -9.96 -6.74
CA ASP A 226 6.02 -9.06 -6.74
C ASP A 226 6.11 -8.23 -5.46
N ILE A 227 7.32 -7.73 -5.16
CA ILE A 227 7.74 -6.91 -4.01
C ILE A 227 6.81 -7.03 -2.80
N MET A 228 7.20 -7.86 -1.84
CA MET A 228 6.64 -7.90 -0.51
C MET A 228 7.43 -7.04 0.47
N ARG A 229 6.71 -6.21 1.23
CA ARG A 229 7.34 -5.29 2.17
C ARG A 229 6.52 -5.04 3.42
N GLN A 230 7.22 -4.62 4.47
CA GLN A 230 6.67 -4.06 5.69
C GLN A 230 7.06 -2.58 5.81
N TRP A 231 6.29 -1.81 6.56
CA TRP A 231 6.60 -0.40 6.81
C TRP A 231 6.15 0.02 8.21
N SER A 232 6.57 1.21 8.61
CA SER A 232 6.08 1.88 9.80
C SER A 232 5.22 3.08 9.42
N VAL A 233 4.51 3.65 10.40
CA VAL A 233 3.77 4.90 10.22
C VAL A 233 4.69 6.04 9.76
N ALA A 234 5.95 6.05 10.18
CA ALA A 234 6.93 7.04 9.75
C ALA A 234 7.24 6.97 8.25
N ASN A 235 7.08 5.80 7.61
CA ASN A 235 7.27 5.65 6.17
C ASN A 235 6.08 6.16 5.35
N LEU A 236 4.92 6.41 5.98
CA LEU A 236 3.72 6.93 5.32
C LEU A 236 3.68 8.47 5.24
N VAL A 237 4.61 9.14 5.93
CA VAL A 237 4.64 10.60 6.06
C VAL A 237 5.98 11.14 5.58
N LYS A 238 5.95 12.34 5.01
CA LYS A 238 7.16 13.10 4.70
C LYS A 238 6.95 14.56 5.06
N THR A 239 7.99 15.23 5.53
CA THR A 239 7.96 16.67 5.80
C THR A 239 7.97 17.47 4.51
N PHE A 240 7.55 18.73 4.59
CA PHE A 240 7.66 19.67 3.47
C PHE A 240 9.12 19.86 3.04
N GLU A 241 9.30 20.39 1.83
CA GLU A 241 10.60 20.85 1.36
C GLU A 241 11.20 21.90 2.32
N THR A 242 12.53 21.93 2.40
CA THR A 242 13.20 22.94 3.23
C THR A 242 12.84 24.35 2.75
N SER A 243 12.70 25.28 3.70
CA SER A 243 12.23 26.66 3.47
C SER A 243 10.75 26.80 3.13
N TYR A 244 9.95 25.73 3.23
CA TYR A 244 8.49 25.79 3.17
C TYR A 244 7.86 25.48 4.54
N PRO A 245 6.71 26.08 4.87
CA PRO A 245 5.94 27.03 4.05
C PRO A 245 6.64 28.40 3.88
N THR A 246 6.35 29.07 2.76
CA THR A 246 6.74 30.47 2.55
C THR A 246 5.53 31.37 2.71
N TYR A 247 5.73 32.55 3.31
CA TYR A 247 4.68 33.52 3.58
C TYR A 247 4.90 34.78 2.76
N ASP A 248 3.92 35.11 1.92
CA ASP A 248 3.82 36.39 1.24
C ASP A 248 2.84 37.29 2.01
N THR A 249 3.40 38.15 2.85
CA THR A 249 2.64 39.10 3.67
C THR A 249 2.07 40.27 2.87
N THR A 250 2.51 40.46 1.61
CA THR A 250 1.98 41.50 0.72
C THR A 250 0.71 41.01 0.02
N ASN A 251 0.73 39.77 -0.47
CA ASN A 251 -0.42 39.16 -1.17
C ASN A 251 -1.31 38.30 -0.28
N TYR A 252 -0.98 38.20 1.01
CA TYR A 252 -1.64 37.36 2.01
C TYR A 252 -1.74 35.89 1.57
N GLU A 253 -0.64 35.36 1.04
CA GLU A 253 -0.54 34.01 0.49
C GLU A 253 0.48 33.17 1.27
N THR A 254 0.10 31.95 1.62
CA THR A 254 1.02 30.92 2.12
C THR A 254 1.20 29.87 1.04
N THR A 255 2.45 29.51 0.74
CA THR A 255 2.77 28.41 -0.18
C THR A 255 3.38 27.26 0.59
N ILE A 256 2.88 26.05 0.35
CA ILE A 256 3.45 24.77 0.80
C ILE A 256 4.00 24.05 -0.43
N ARG A 257 5.18 23.43 -0.28
CA ARG A 257 5.77 22.57 -1.30
C ARG A 257 6.13 21.22 -0.71
N CYS A 258 5.65 20.16 -1.37
CA CYS A 258 5.90 18.78 -1.01
C CYS A 258 6.51 18.07 -2.23
N ARG A 259 7.67 17.43 -2.06
CA ARG A 259 8.34 16.69 -3.13
C ARG A 259 8.41 15.21 -2.83
N LEU A 260 8.10 14.38 -3.81
CA LEU A 260 8.49 12.98 -3.88
C LEU A 260 9.69 12.88 -4.83
N SER A 261 10.87 12.50 -4.30
CA SER A 261 12.05 12.27 -5.12
C SER A 261 11.88 11.06 -6.03
N SER A 262 12.84 10.85 -6.93
CA SER A 262 12.94 9.67 -7.80
C SER A 262 13.14 8.34 -7.06
N THR A 263 13.40 8.38 -5.77
CA THR A 263 13.61 7.19 -4.93
C THR A 263 12.42 6.87 -4.03
N GLN A 264 11.33 7.64 -4.13
CA GLN A 264 10.22 7.63 -3.19
C GLN A 264 8.89 7.31 -3.89
N ALA A 265 8.13 6.43 -3.24
CA ALA A 265 6.83 5.94 -3.71
C ALA A 265 6.86 5.37 -5.14
N ASN A 266 7.99 4.81 -5.56
CA ASN A 266 8.11 4.13 -6.85
C ASN A 266 7.23 2.87 -6.87
N GLY A 267 6.65 2.57 -8.03
CA GLY A 267 5.72 1.47 -8.27
C GLY A 267 4.25 1.82 -8.05
N PHE A 268 3.96 2.99 -7.45
CA PHE A 268 2.61 3.43 -7.14
C PHE A 268 2.02 4.33 -8.22
N ASN A 269 0.72 4.16 -8.46
CA ASN A 269 -0.09 5.10 -9.23
C ASN A 269 -0.74 6.07 -8.25
N VAL A 270 -0.03 7.14 -7.91
CA VAL A 270 -0.46 8.10 -6.88
C VAL A 270 -1.65 8.90 -7.39
N SER A 271 -2.77 8.89 -6.67
CA SER A 271 -4.00 9.61 -7.03
C SER A 271 -4.52 10.52 -5.91
N GLU A 272 -3.89 10.45 -4.74
CA GLU A 272 -4.36 11.13 -3.54
C GLU A 272 -3.20 11.85 -2.86
N PHE A 273 -3.45 13.05 -2.35
CA PHE A 273 -2.51 13.87 -1.61
C PHE A 273 -3.24 14.51 -0.43
N GLY A 274 -2.59 14.56 0.72
CA GLY A 274 -3.14 15.25 1.88
C GLY A 274 -2.03 15.87 2.71
N VAL A 275 -2.33 17.05 3.23
CA VAL A 275 -1.46 17.77 4.15
C VAL A 275 -1.92 17.53 5.58
N PHE A 276 -0.96 17.33 6.48
CA PHE A 276 -1.19 16.98 7.88
C PHE A 276 -0.30 17.82 8.78
N ASN A 277 -0.76 18.04 10.01
CA ASN A 277 0.10 18.54 11.08
C ASN A 277 0.95 17.43 11.71
N ASN A 278 1.77 17.82 12.69
CA ASN A 278 2.68 16.95 13.42
C ASN A 278 2.27 16.77 14.88
N ASP A 279 0.98 16.80 15.17
CA ASP A 279 0.47 16.47 16.50
C ASP A 279 0.72 14.99 16.82
N ALA A 280 0.64 14.64 18.11
CA ALA A 280 0.68 13.24 18.55
C ALA A 280 -0.39 12.38 17.85
N THR A 281 -1.56 12.98 17.60
CA THR A 281 -2.60 12.44 16.72
C THR A 281 -2.72 13.36 15.51
N PRO A 282 -2.09 13.02 14.37
CA PRO A 282 -2.08 13.90 13.21
C PRO A 282 -3.49 14.20 12.68
N LEU A 283 -3.77 15.47 12.45
CA LEU A 283 -4.98 15.96 11.82
C LEU A 283 -4.70 16.33 10.37
N MET A 284 -5.61 15.92 9.48
CA MET A 284 -5.61 16.35 8.08
C MET A 284 -6.01 17.82 7.99
N ASN A 285 -5.25 18.61 7.24
CA ASN A 285 -5.52 20.00 6.91
C ASN A 285 -6.26 20.12 5.57
N SER A 286 -5.72 19.47 4.54
CA SER A 286 -6.25 19.49 3.18
C SER A 286 -6.26 18.10 2.60
N HIS A 287 -7.17 17.90 1.64
CA HIS A 287 -7.28 16.67 0.87
C HIS A 287 -7.44 17.00 -0.60
N SER A 288 -6.69 16.31 -1.43
CA SER A 288 -6.74 16.40 -2.89
C SER A 288 -6.81 15.02 -3.51
N ASN A 289 -7.72 14.86 -4.46
CA ASN A 289 -7.77 13.73 -5.38
C ASN A 289 -7.51 14.24 -6.81
N PHE A 290 -6.75 13.47 -7.58
CA PHE A 290 -6.39 13.77 -8.95
C PHE A 290 -6.25 12.48 -9.78
N THR A 291 -6.25 12.65 -11.11
CA THR A 291 -5.98 11.54 -12.02
C THR A 291 -4.64 10.88 -11.67
N ALA A 292 -4.66 9.56 -11.50
CA ALA A 292 -3.51 8.82 -11.02
C ALA A 292 -2.26 9.07 -11.89
N VAL A 293 -1.14 9.34 -11.22
CA VAL A 293 0.18 9.53 -11.83
C VAL A 293 1.06 8.35 -11.41
N SER A 294 1.56 7.60 -12.38
CA SER A 294 2.51 6.53 -12.12
C SER A 294 3.84 7.12 -11.68
N LYS A 295 4.44 6.55 -10.62
CA LYS A 295 5.79 6.87 -10.18
C LYS A 295 6.74 5.73 -10.49
N SER A 296 7.75 6.02 -11.30
CA SER A 296 8.92 5.18 -11.52
C SER A 296 10.18 5.80 -10.92
N SER A 297 11.30 5.07 -11.04
CA SER A 297 12.62 5.55 -10.63
C SER A 297 13.17 6.74 -11.43
N SER A 298 12.54 7.12 -12.55
CA SER A 298 12.89 8.32 -13.31
C SER A 298 12.04 9.55 -12.97
N ASP A 299 11.01 9.39 -12.13
CA ASP A 299 9.98 10.41 -11.96
C ASP A 299 10.08 11.14 -10.62
N GLU A 300 9.94 12.45 -10.68
CA GLU A 300 9.74 13.30 -9.50
C GLU A 300 8.35 13.94 -9.55
N ILE A 301 7.69 14.01 -8.39
CA ILE A 301 6.39 14.70 -8.26
C ILE A 301 6.54 15.81 -7.22
N ILE A 302 6.11 17.00 -7.61
CA ILE A 302 6.05 18.16 -6.71
C ILE A 302 4.59 18.58 -6.59
N PHE A 303 4.08 18.59 -5.36
CA PHE A 303 2.81 19.19 -5.01
C PHE A 303 3.05 20.60 -4.49
N ILE A 304 2.25 21.55 -4.97
CA ILE A 304 2.26 22.94 -4.52
C ILE A 304 0.85 23.29 -4.08
N GLU A 305 0.69 23.58 -2.80
CA GLU A 305 -0.57 24.05 -2.22
C GLU A 305 -0.43 25.51 -1.83
N ARG A 306 -1.39 26.35 -2.24
CA ARG A 306 -1.40 27.78 -1.97
C ARG A 306 -2.69 28.16 -1.26
N HIS A 307 -2.56 28.78 -0.10
CA HIS A 307 -3.68 29.33 0.66
C HIS A 307 -3.63 30.84 0.58
N LYS A 308 -4.70 31.46 0.09
CA LYS A 308 -4.82 32.91 -0.01
C LYS A 308 -5.95 33.40 0.87
N LEU A 309 -5.63 34.31 1.79
CA LEU A 309 -6.66 35.05 2.51
C LEU A 309 -7.23 36.11 1.56
N THR A 310 -8.53 36.02 1.30
CA THR A 310 -9.24 37.06 0.54
C THR A 310 -10.02 37.89 1.55
N GLN A 311 -9.65 39.16 1.73
CA GLN A 311 -10.46 40.09 2.49
C GLN A 311 -11.74 40.38 1.70
N LEU A 312 -12.89 40.15 2.32
CA LEU A 312 -14.21 40.52 1.79
C LEU A 312 -14.51 41.99 2.07
#